data_AF-A0A317ZMI8-F1
#
_entry.id   AF-A0A317ZMI8-F1
#
_cell.length_a   1.000
_cell.length_b   1.000
_cell.length_c   1.000
_cell.angle_alpha   90.00
_cell.angle_beta   90.00
_cell.angle_gamma   90.00
#
_symmetry.space_group_name_H-M   'P 1'
#
loop_
_entity.id
_entity.type
_entity.pdbx_description
1 polymer ?
#
loop_
_entity_poly.entity_id
_entity_poly.type
_entity_poly.pdbx_seq_one_letter_code
_entity_poly.pdbx_strand_id
1 'polypeptide(L)'
;MDVKSCTKEKFNISLVGKEAKYYPEFVTCGGVSRKEIDWRTMESKIVPGLHFAGECIDYDGITGGFNFQGAWTTARIAGTAICRL
;
A
#
# COMPACT_ATOMS: atom_id res chain seq x y z
N MET A 1 15.49 -42.32 23.86
CA MET A 1 15.22 -40.92 24.29
C MET A 1 14.37 -40.27 23.23
N ASP A 2 13.10 -40.03 23.54
CA ASP A 2 12.09 -39.56 22.59
C ASP A 2 12.08 -38.03 22.56
N VAL A 3 12.53 -37.43 21.46
CA VAL A 3 12.72 -35.97 21.28
C VAL A 3 11.38 -35.23 21.08
N LYS A 4 10.22 -35.94 21.12
CA LYS A 4 8.90 -35.37 20.80
C LYS A 4 8.16 -34.70 21.97
N SER A 5 8.79 -34.53 23.13
CA SER A 5 8.10 -34.09 24.36
C SER A 5 8.03 -32.57 24.60
N CYS A 6 8.74 -31.73 23.86
CA CYS A 6 8.90 -30.32 24.20
C CYS A 6 8.31 -29.39 23.13
N THR A 7 6.98 -29.20 23.12
CA THR A 7 6.24 -27.99 22.66
C THR A 7 4.77 -28.32 22.38
N LYS A 8 3.90 -28.25 23.38
CA LYS A 8 2.43 -28.34 23.19
C LYS A 8 1.65 -27.31 24.03
N GLU A 9 2.26 -26.18 24.35
CA GLU A 9 1.57 -25.09 25.03
C GLU A 9 0.81 -24.27 23.97
N LYS A 10 -0.52 -24.35 23.94
CA LYS A 10 -1.37 -23.48 23.13
C LYS A 10 -1.91 -22.36 24.01
N PHE A 11 -1.41 -21.14 23.80
CA PHE A 11 -1.93 -19.95 24.45
C PHE A 11 -3.09 -19.38 23.64
N ASN A 12 -4.28 -19.32 24.25
CA ASN A 12 -5.44 -18.70 23.64
C ASN A 12 -5.42 -17.20 23.93
N ILE A 13 -5.21 -16.40 22.88
CA ILE A 13 -5.27 -14.94 22.94
C ILE A 13 -6.54 -14.50 22.20
N SER A 14 -7.40 -13.76 22.87
CA SER A 14 -8.57 -13.10 22.28
C SER A 14 -8.22 -11.69 21.85
N LEU A 15 -8.36 -11.40 20.55
CA LEU A 15 -8.16 -10.07 19.99
C LEU A 15 -9.40 -9.21 20.26
N VAL A 16 -9.21 -8.02 20.86
CA VAL A 16 -10.30 -7.10 21.23
C VAL A 16 -10.49 -5.98 20.20
N GLY A 17 -9.56 -5.84 19.25
CA GLY A 17 -9.52 -4.77 18.25
C GLY A 17 -8.09 -4.23 18.06
N LYS A 18 -7.90 -3.36 17.08
CA LYS A 18 -6.65 -2.61 16.86
C LYS A 18 -6.84 -1.19 17.41
N GLU A 19 -5.94 -0.72 18.27
CA GLU A 19 -5.97 0.69 18.69
C GLU A 19 -5.59 1.60 17.52
N ALA A 20 -6.61 2.16 16.85
CA ALA A 20 -6.45 2.92 15.60
C ALA A 20 -6.23 4.43 15.80
N LYS A 21 -6.17 4.93 17.05
CA LYS A 21 -6.34 6.37 17.30
C LYS A 21 -5.03 7.15 17.51
N TYR A 22 -3.93 6.50 17.92
CA TYR A 22 -2.71 7.21 18.33
C TYR A 22 -1.36 6.50 18.05
N TYR A 23 -1.32 5.32 17.43
CA TYR A 23 -0.04 4.68 17.01
C TYR A 23 0.26 4.96 15.54
N PRO A 24 1.53 5.21 15.16
CA PRO A 24 1.90 5.61 13.80
C PRO A 24 1.78 4.40 12.88
N GLU A 25 0.63 4.27 12.22
CA GLU A 25 0.49 3.49 11.00
C GLU A 25 1.57 3.99 10.03
N PHE A 26 2.48 3.11 9.60
CA PHE A 26 3.58 3.51 8.70
C PHE A 26 3.11 3.80 7.28
N VAL A 27 1.93 3.27 6.91
CA VAL A 27 1.34 3.31 5.57
C VAL A 27 -0.18 3.29 5.74
N THR A 28 -0.87 3.96 4.83
CA THR A 28 -2.34 3.95 4.74
C THR A 28 -2.82 2.82 3.85
N CYS A 29 -3.72 1.96 4.33
CA CYS A 29 -4.48 1.04 3.48
C CYS A 29 -5.69 1.79 2.88
N GLY A 30 -5.82 1.80 1.55
CA GLY A 30 -6.87 2.51 0.83
C GLY A 30 -6.36 3.72 0.05
N GLY A 31 -7.28 4.51 -0.54
CA GLY A 31 -6.94 5.70 -1.30
C GLY A 31 -7.79 5.85 -2.56
N VAL A 32 -7.26 6.58 -3.55
CA VAL A 32 -7.89 6.76 -4.86
C VAL A 32 -7.94 5.42 -5.59
N SER A 33 -9.14 5.06 -6.07
CA SER A 33 -9.39 3.79 -6.75
C SER A 33 -8.50 3.62 -7.98
N ARG A 34 -7.70 2.54 -8.00
CA ARG A 34 -6.88 2.15 -9.16
C ARG A 34 -7.70 1.94 -10.44
N LYS A 35 -9.01 1.67 -10.31
CA LYS A 35 -9.89 1.49 -11.48
C LYS A 35 -10.12 2.80 -12.22
N GLU A 36 -10.02 3.93 -11.53
CA GLU A 36 -10.26 5.28 -12.04
C GLU A 36 -8.99 5.95 -12.57
N ILE A 37 -7.86 5.25 -12.53
CA ILE A 37 -6.56 5.72 -13.01
C ILE A 37 -6.16 4.90 -14.25
N ASP A 38 -5.64 5.55 -15.28
CA ASP A 38 -4.91 4.84 -16.35
C ASP A 38 -3.48 4.56 -15.85
N TRP A 39 -3.15 3.30 -15.61
CA TRP A 39 -1.84 2.89 -15.08
C TRP A 39 -0.66 3.18 -16.03
N ARG A 40 -0.90 3.49 -17.31
CA ARG A 40 0.15 3.80 -18.29
C ARG A 40 0.61 5.25 -18.22
N THR A 41 -0.27 6.15 -17.78
CA THR A 41 -0.02 7.60 -17.70
C THR A 41 -0.16 8.14 -16.28
N MET A 42 -0.73 7.33 -15.39
CA MET A 42 -1.21 7.71 -14.07
C MET A 42 -2.25 8.85 -14.08
N GLU A 43 -2.88 9.11 -15.22
CA GLU A 43 -3.92 10.11 -15.37
C GLU A 43 -5.27 9.59 -14.86
N SER A 44 -6.09 10.49 -14.33
CA SER A 44 -7.49 10.21 -14.01
C SER A 44 -8.27 9.90 -15.28
N LYS A 45 -9.07 8.84 -15.25
CA LYS A 45 -10.06 8.53 -16.29
C LYS A 45 -11.29 9.43 -16.23
N ILE A 46 -11.44 10.21 -15.15
CA ILE A 46 -12.60 11.06 -14.89
C ILE A 46 -12.26 12.52 -15.19
N VAL A 47 -11.08 12.99 -14.80
CA VAL A 47 -10.64 14.38 -14.95
C VAL A 47 -9.38 14.46 -15.81
N PRO A 48 -9.48 14.83 -17.10
CA PRO A 48 -8.31 14.97 -17.97
C PRO A 48 -7.28 15.97 -17.40
N GLY A 49 -6.00 15.64 -17.51
CA GLY A 49 -4.87 16.43 -17.00
C GLY A 49 -4.60 16.29 -15.49
N LEU A 50 -5.42 15.55 -14.74
CA LEU A 50 -5.17 15.23 -13.33
C LEU A 50 -4.42 13.90 -13.22
N HIS A 51 -3.26 13.88 -12.56
CA HIS A 51 -2.48 12.67 -12.34
C HIS A 51 -2.30 12.34 -10.85
N PHE A 52 -2.19 11.05 -10.54
CA PHE A 52 -1.96 10.56 -9.18
C PHE A 52 -0.65 9.77 -9.09
N ALA A 53 0.04 9.84 -7.97
CA ALA A 53 1.23 9.03 -7.72
C ALA A 53 1.44 8.83 -6.21
N GLY A 54 2.11 7.74 -5.85
CA GLY A 54 2.43 7.44 -4.45
C GLY A 54 1.25 6.93 -3.63
N GLU A 55 1.38 7.10 -2.32
CA GLU A 55 0.52 6.52 -1.29
C GLU A 55 -0.93 7.03 -1.30
N CYS A 56 -1.24 8.07 -2.08
CA CYS A 56 -2.63 8.52 -2.22
C CYS A 56 -3.49 7.54 -3.04
N ILE A 57 -2.87 6.63 -3.79
CA ILE A 57 -3.55 5.60 -4.58
C ILE A 57 -3.83 4.39 -3.70
N ASP A 58 -4.96 3.72 -3.92
CA ASP A 58 -5.37 2.48 -3.26
C ASP A 58 -4.41 1.31 -3.56
N TYR A 59 -3.19 1.36 -3.02
CA TYR A 59 -2.25 0.26 -2.91
C TYR A 59 -1.39 0.44 -1.66
N ASP A 60 -1.12 -0.66 -0.98
CA ASP A 60 -0.24 -0.72 0.17
C ASP A 60 0.63 -1.98 0.09
N GLY A 61 1.94 -1.78 0.20
CA GLY A 61 2.91 -2.86 0.22
C GLY A 61 3.24 -3.29 1.65
N ILE A 62 3.69 -4.54 1.80
CA ILE A 62 4.33 -4.99 3.04
C ILE A 62 5.57 -4.13 3.35
N THR A 63 6.05 -4.20 4.60
CA THR A 63 7.31 -3.55 4.98
C THR A 63 8.50 -4.08 4.17
N GLY A 64 9.53 -3.25 3.96
CA GLY A 64 10.73 -3.63 3.19
C GLY A 64 10.97 -2.80 1.93
N GLY A 65 10.43 -1.58 1.85
CA GLY A 65 10.69 -0.64 0.75
C GLY A 65 9.69 -0.69 -0.40
N PHE A 66 8.68 -1.55 -0.36
CA PHE A 66 7.68 -1.69 -1.44
C PHE A 66 6.85 -0.42 -1.65
N ASN A 67 6.48 0.29 -0.59
CA ASN A 67 5.74 1.55 -0.70
C ASN A 67 6.58 2.65 -1.38
N PHE A 68 7.88 2.72 -1.06
CA PHE A 68 8.81 3.60 -1.77
C PHE A 68 8.93 3.20 -3.24
N GLN A 69 9.13 1.92 -3.53
CA GLN A 69 9.18 1.43 -4.91
C GLN A 69 7.91 1.83 -5.69
N GLY A 70 6.72 1.65 -5.10
CA GLY A 70 5.46 2.08 -5.69
C GLY A 70 5.42 3.59 -5.95
N ALA A 71 5.86 4.39 -4.98
CA ALA A 71 5.91 5.85 -5.11
C ALA A 71 6.84 6.30 -6.25
N TRP A 72 8.06 5.74 -6.32
CA TRP A 72 9.02 6.08 -7.38
C TRP A 72 8.54 5.68 -8.77
N THR A 73 8.00 4.46 -8.90
CA THR A 73 7.49 3.95 -10.18
C THR A 73 6.31 4.79 -10.67
N THR A 74 5.32 5.05 -9.82
CA THR A 74 4.14 5.84 -10.21
C THR A 74 4.51 7.29 -10.54
N ALA A 75 5.36 7.93 -9.74
CA ALA A 75 5.81 9.30 -10.01
C ALA A 75 6.58 9.41 -11.34
N ARG A 76 7.44 8.42 -11.66
CA ARG A 76 8.19 8.39 -12.91
C ARG A 76 7.28 8.24 -14.14
N ILE A 77 6.20 7.46 -14.02
CA ILE A 77 5.20 7.28 -15.09
C ILE A 77 4.41 8.58 -15.26
N ALA A 78 3.84 9.11 -14.16
CA ALA A 78 3.05 10.35 -14.16
C ALA A 78 3.84 11.52 -14.75
N GLY A 79 5.06 11.77 -14.25
CA GLY A 79 5.89 12.87 -14.72
C GLY A 79 6.26 12.77 -16.21
N THR A 80 6.43 11.55 -16.74
CA THR A 80 6.69 11.37 -18.18
C THR A 80 5.45 11.52 -19.04
N ALA A 81 4.29 11.14 -18.53
CA ALA A 81 3.03 11.41 -19.22
C ALA A 81 2.76 12.91 -19.29
N ILE A 82 2.97 13.64 -18.18
CA ILE A 82 2.81 15.10 -18.11
C ILE A 82 3.74 15.80 -19.12
N CYS A 83 5.01 15.40 -19.22
CA CYS A 83 5.95 16.03 -20.15
C CYS A 83 5.73 15.69 -21.64
N ARG A 84 4.82 14.74 -21.95
CA ARG A 84 4.50 14.34 -23.34
C ARG A 84 3.24 15.01 -23.88
N LEU A 85 2.50 15.73 -23.04
CA LEU A 85 1.42 16.63 -23.44
C LEU A 85 2.00 17.94 -24.00
#